data_AF-A0A522S5A9-F1
#
_entry.id   AF-A0A522S5A9-F1
#
_cell.length_a   1.000
_cell.length_b   1.000
_cell.length_c   1.000
_cell.angle_alpha   90.00
_cell.angle_beta   90.00
_cell.angle_gamma   90.00
#
_symmetry.space_group_name_H-M   'P 1'
#
loop_
_entity.id
_entity.type
_entity.pdbx_description
1 polymer ?
#
loop_
_entity_poly.entity_id
_entity_poly.type
_entity_poly.pdbx_seq_one_letter_code
_entity_poly.pdbx_strand_id
1 'polypeptide(L)'
;MVDSTLSTLVGFMPLLGHGDLLYNAFVLRNHMFEGTTPDETVMDVRGTHGKALHAFGDGAECIVPRVFGPNASTRNALMHHTLLGAYCRAMSQVSESACINSKARRRSTDVTRHLGLRQGARALTTSSLRYCRRCVESDTDQRGFATWRVLHQIRSVGRCPTHGDLLVDEGESLRSTSDGTKPAHFRLPGESGCEAPNNPLPMSEGYAAYLELWRLVFDGELPVMRPEPWRELMGNVVVRLGGTQQALYAIEQVIESTWELPVATLDERLSLDGGASFVEAELALVSRPKDLARRLIVYAAARHAGVITEEHEQFALVRSRVVVTNPHPGAAAPQQDLYRELWEIVASKGYPIALVEALLENVREADAARMCGLTPGMISLLVRRVPETTLLKLATKAGDVPRTSWIGRELTRRHLSVSTISSPGHPD
;
A
#
# COMPACT_ATOMS: atom_id res chain seq x y z
N MET A 1 -37.05 29.22 -20.35
CA MET A 1 -35.95 28.63 -19.56
C MET A 1 -35.51 27.39 -20.30
N VAL A 2 -34.41 27.51 -21.05
CA VAL A 2 -33.85 26.40 -21.83
C VAL A 2 -33.04 25.57 -20.85
N ASP A 3 -33.34 24.28 -20.79
CA ASP A 3 -32.68 23.30 -19.92
C ASP A 3 -31.20 23.20 -20.31
N SER A 4 -30.33 23.91 -19.59
CA SER A 4 -28.88 24.00 -19.83
C SER A 4 -28.13 22.81 -19.20
N THR A 5 -28.68 21.61 -19.33
CA THR A 5 -28.11 20.35 -18.85
C THR A 5 -27.63 19.49 -20.02
N LEU A 6 -27.18 20.12 -21.11
CA LEU A 6 -26.25 19.48 -22.03
C LEU A 6 -24.95 19.22 -21.27
N SER A 7 -24.91 18.05 -20.64
CA SER A 7 -23.72 17.35 -20.20
C SER A 7 -22.68 17.50 -21.30
N THR A 8 -21.72 18.40 -21.09
CA THR A 8 -20.50 18.49 -21.87
C THR A 8 -19.76 17.18 -21.63
N LEU A 9 -20.14 16.16 -22.40
CA LEU A 9 -19.30 15.01 -22.64
C LEU A 9 -17.97 15.62 -23.09
N VAL A 10 -16.91 15.38 -22.32
CA VAL A 10 -15.56 15.72 -22.76
C VAL A 10 -15.41 15.02 -24.11
N GLY A 11 -15.34 15.81 -25.19
CA GLY A 11 -15.21 15.27 -26.54
C GLY A 11 -14.04 14.30 -26.58
N PHE A 12 -14.22 13.20 -27.32
CA PHE A 12 -13.26 12.11 -27.56
C PHE A 12 -11.89 12.29 -26.87
N MET A 13 -11.76 11.84 -25.63
CA MET A 13 -10.47 11.86 -24.94
C MET A 13 -9.65 10.65 -25.41
N PRO A 14 -8.34 10.80 -25.71
CA PRO A 14 -7.50 9.66 -26.04
C PRO A 14 -7.55 8.60 -24.93
N LEU A 15 -7.78 7.34 -25.31
CA LEU A 15 -7.91 6.25 -24.35
C LEU A 15 -6.60 6.12 -23.55
N LEU A 16 -6.66 6.28 -22.22
CA LEU A 16 -5.52 6.01 -21.34
C LEU A 16 -5.26 4.51 -21.27
N GLY A 17 -4.01 4.11 -21.48
CA GLY A 17 -3.55 2.73 -21.43
C GLY A 17 -3.27 2.28 -20.00
N HIS A 18 -3.21 0.97 -19.78
CA HIS A 18 -2.84 0.42 -18.48
C HIS A 18 -1.49 0.98 -18.01
N GLY A 19 -1.42 1.44 -16.75
CA GLY A 19 -0.23 2.08 -16.19
C GLY A 19 -0.04 3.56 -16.53
N ASP A 20 -0.87 4.15 -17.40
CA ASP A 20 -0.92 5.60 -17.59
C ASP A 20 -1.51 6.27 -16.34
N LEU A 21 -0.92 7.36 -15.89
CA LEU A 21 -1.41 8.14 -14.76
C LEU A 21 -2.72 8.85 -15.14
N LEU A 22 -3.71 8.84 -14.23
CA LEU A 22 -5.00 9.52 -14.43
C LEU A 22 -4.83 11.03 -14.68
N TYR A 23 -3.71 11.61 -14.24
CA TYR A 23 -3.32 13.00 -14.51
C TYR A 23 -3.27 13.32 -16.02
N ASN A 24 -2.94 12.35 -16.87
CA ASN A 24 -2.89 12.53 -18.31
C ASN A 24 -4.22 13.02 -18.89
N ALA A 25 -5.36 12.74 -18.24
CA ALA A 25 -6.64 13.26 -18.68
C ALA A 25 -6.69 14.81 -18.67
N PHE A 26 -6.09 15.44 -17.66
CA PHE A 26 -6.00 16.89 -17.57
C PHE A 26 -5.00 17.44 -18.59
N VAL A 27 -3.84 16.79 -18.71
CA VAL A 27 -2.81 17.16 -19.68
C VAL A 27 -3.38 17.16 -21.10
N LEU A 28 -3.92 16.03 -21.54
CA LEU A 28 -4.47 15.87 -22.88
C LEU A 28 -5.64 16.81 -23.12
N ARG A 29 -6.54 16.99 -22.14
CA ARG A 29 -7.65 17.95 -22.26
C ARG A 29 -7.16 19.39 -22.45
N ASN A 30 -6.08 19.79 -21.78
CA ASN A 30 -5.51 21.12 -21.96
C ASN A 30 -4.87 21.30 -23.34
N HIS A 31 -4.14 20.28 -23.81
CA HIS A 31 -3.49 20.31 -25.13
C HIS A 31 -4.48 20.25 -26.30
N MET A 32 -5.60 19.54 -26.16
CA MET A 32 -6.60 19.42 -27.22
C MET A 32 -7.40 20.70 -27.48
N PHE A 33 -7.47 21.61 -26.50
CA PHE A 33 -8.27 22.83 -26.61
C PHE A 33 -7.42 24.04 -26.28
N GLU A 34 -6.74 24.54 -27.31
CA GLU A 34 -5.95 25.75 -27.24
C GLU A 34 -6.76 26.92 -26.65
N GLY A 35 -6.14 27.67 -25.73
CA GLY A 35 -6.77 28.81 -25.06
C GLY A 35 -7.58 28.46 -23.80
N THR A 36 -7.77 27.18 -23.46
CA THR A 36 -8.36 26.82 -22.16
C THR A 36 -7.39 27.11 -21.01
N THR A 37 -7.93 27.69 -19.95
CA THR A 37 -7.19 27.89 -18.71
C THR A 37 -7.07 26.57 -17.95
N PRO A 38 -6.06 26.42 -17.09
CA PRO A 38 -5.95 25.21 -16.29
C PRO A 38 -7.16 24.95 -15.38
N ASP A 39 -7.79 26.00 -14.85
CA ASP A 39 -8.99 25.86 -14.03
C ASP A 39 -10.20 25.37 -14.82
N GLU A 40 -10.37 25.81 -16.06
CA GLU A 40 -11.38 25.30 -16.99
C GLU A 40 -11.11 23.83 -17.32
N THR A 41 -9.86 23.46 -17.62
CA THR A 41 -9.49 22.05 -17.83
C THR A 41 -9.82 21.18 -16.62
N VAL A 42 -9.55 21.65 -15.40
CA VAL A 42 -9.92 20.91 -14.18
C VAL A 42 -11.44 20.79 -14.05
N MET A 43 -12.17 21.87 -14.30
CA MET A 43 -13.63 21.85 -14.27
C MET A 43 -14.21 20.87 -15.28
N ASP A 44 -13.63 20.79 -16.48
CA ASP A 44 -14.10 19.90 -17.54
C ASP A 44 -13.84 18.44 -17.21
N VAL A 45 -12.63 18.08 -16.79
CA VAL A 45 -12.26 16.70 -16.48
C VAL A 45 -12.90 16.22 -15.18
N ARG A 46 -12.96 17.08 -14.15
CA ARG A 46 -13.40 16.69 -12.80
C ARG A 46 -14.84 17.06 -12.47
N GLY A 47 -15.40 18.07 -13.13
CA GLY A 47 -16.71 18.65 -12.80
C GLY A 47 -16.74 19.56 -11.59
N THR A 48 -15.60 19.84 -10.97
CA THR A 48 -15.48 20.72 -9.80
C THR A 48 -14.13 21.40 -9.79
N HIS A 49 -14.05 22.62 -9.26
CA HIS A 49 -12.77 23.27 -8.99
C HIS A 49 -11.93 22.45 -8.00
N GLY A 50 -10.61 22.54 -8.13
CA GLY A 50 -9.67 21.90 -7.24
C GLY A 50 -8.35 21.58 -7.93
N LYS A 51 -7.62 20.63 -7.34
CA LYS A 51 -6.31 20.21 -7.87
C LYS A 51 -6.50 19.13 -8.92
N ALA A 52 -5.78 19.25 -10.05
CA ALA A 52 -5.73 18.22 -11.09
C ALA A 52 -4.95 16.98 -10.62
N LEU A 53 -3.85 17.20 -9.91
CA LEU A 53 -2.89 16.16 -9.59
C LEU A 53 -3.15 15.54 -8.22
N HIS A 54 -3.69 14.32 -8.24
CA HIS A 54 -3.83 13.47 -7.06
C HIS A 54 -3.26 12.09 -7.40
N ALA A 55 -2.01 11.83 -7.01
CA ALA A 55 -1.32 10.58 -7.32
C ALA A 55 -2.07 9.32 -6.82
N PHE A 56 -2.95 9.46 -5.83
CA PHE A 56 -3.79 8.39 -5.26
C PHE A 56 -5.29 8.47 -5.67
N GLY A 57 -5.65 9.33 -6.62
CA GLY A 57 -6.99 9.34 -7.24
C GLY A 57 -8.12 9.95 -6.40
N ASP A 58 -7.87 11.02 -5.63
CA ASP A 58 -8.92 11.67 -4.84
C ASP A 58 -10.08 12.18 -5.73
N GLY A 59 -11.29 11.67 -5.50
CA GLY A 59 -12.47 12.05 -6.28
C GLY A 59 -12.52 11.40 -7.65
N ALA A 60 -11.91 10.22 -7.80
CA ALA A 60 -11.98 9.43 -9.03
C ALA A 60 -13.43 9.17 -9.49
N GLU A 61 -14.43 9.14 -8.60
CA GLU A 61 -15.83 8.93 -8.99
C GLU A 61 -16.39 10.04 -9.90
N CYS A 62 -15.84 11.26 -9.81
CA CYS A 62 -16.25 12.37 -10.68
C CYS A 62 -15.48 12.37 -12.00
N ILE A 63 -14.23 11.90 -11.98
CA ILE A 63 -13.31 11.92 -13.12
C ILE A 63 -13.62 10.74 -14.05
N VAL A 64 -13.80 9.54 -13.49
CA VAL A 64 -13.86 8.29 -14.25
C VAL A 64 -15.01 8.26 -15.26
N PRO A 65 -16.26 8.64 -14.91
CA PRO A 65 -17.34 8.69 -15.87
C PRO A 65 -17.10 9.63 -17.05
N ARG A 66 -16.33 10.72 -16.83
CA ARG A 66 -16.03 11.74 -17.84
C ARG A 66 -14.88 11.33 -18.76
N VAL A 67 -13.88 10.63 -18.21
CA VAL A 67 -12.67 10.22 -18.95
C VAL A 67 -12.88 8.87 -19.65
N PHE A 68 -13.51 7.90 -18.98
CA PHE A 68 -13.64 6.52 -19.45
C PHE A 68 -15.09 6.16 -19.84
N GLY A 69 -16.04 7.08 -19.68
CA GLY A 69 -17.46 6.88 -19.99
C GLY A 69 -18.29 6.43 -18.77
N PRO A 70 -19.63 6.57 -18.84
CA PRO A 70 -20.54 6.46 -17.69
C PRO A 70 -20.56 5.09 -17.01
N ASN A 71 -20.18 4.03 -17.72
CA ASN A 71 -20.17 2.66 -17.22
C ASN A 71 -18.78 2.21 -16.73
N ALA A 72 -17.78 3.09 -16.72
CA ALA A 72 -16.43 2.75 -16.33
C ALA A 72 -16.32 2.47 -14.82
N SER A 73 -15.53 1.45 -14.48
CA SER A 73 -15.29 1.07 -13.08
C SER A 73 -14.30 2.03 -12.41
N THR A 74 -14.78 2.82 -11.45
CA THR A 74 -13.93 3.67 -10.60
C THR A 74 -12.85 2.85 -9.89
N ARG A 75 -13.16 1.62 -9.50
CA ARG A 75 -12.18 0.70 -8.90
C ARG A 75 -11.05 0.42 -9.88
N ASN A 76 -11.37 0.04 -11.13
CA ASN A 76 -10.35 -0.28 -12.11
C ASN A 76 -9.48 0.95 -12.39
N ALA A 77 -10.09 2.13 -12.53
CA ALA A 77 -9.32 3.34 -12.76
C ALA A 77 -8.36 3.68 -11.60
N LEU A 78 -8.81 3.52 -10.35
CA LEU A 78 -7.95 3.68 -9.19
C LEU A 78 -6.81 2.66 -9.16
N MET A 79 -7.09 1.40 -9.52
CA MET A 79 -6.08 0.33 -9.51
C MET A 79 -5.05 0.43 -10.65
N HIS A 80 -5.44 0.95 -11.82
CA HIS A 80 -4.60 0.92 -13.03
C HIS A 80 -4.05 2.28 -13.44
N HIS A 81 -4.57 3.39 -12.90
CA HIS A 81 -4.16 4.75 -13.28
C HIS A 81 -3.74 5.62 -12.10
N THR A 82 -3.53 5.04 -10.92
CA THR A 82 -3.06 5.78 -9.73
C THR A 82 -2.09 4.95 -8.90
N LEU A 83 -1.28 5.61 -8.08
CA LEU A 83 -0.40 4.94 -7.11
C LEU A 83 -1.17 4.09 -6.10
N LEU A 84 -2.48 4.35 -5.91
CA LEU A 84 -3.29 3.55 -5.00
C LEU A 84 -3.26 2.06 -5.39
N GLY A 85 -3.29 1.77 -6.69
CA GLY A 85 -3.22 0.40 -7.20
C GLY A 85 -1.99 -0.35 -6.71
N ALA A 86 -0.81 0.27 -6.82
CA ALA A 86 0.45 -0.33 -6.40
C ALA A 86 0.43 -0.70 -4.90
N TYR A 87 -0.02 0.20 -4.03
CA TYR A 87 0.02 -0.02 -2.59
C TYR A 87 -1.17 -0.82 -2.03
N CYS A 88 -2.35 -0.74 -2.66
CA CYS A 88 -3.51 -1.51 -2.23
C CYS A 88 -3.30 -3.02 -2.36
N ARG A 89 -2.44 -3.45 -3.28
CA ARG A 89 -2.10 -4.87 -3.47
C ARG A 89 -1.35 -5.47 -2.28
N ALA A 90 -0.75 -4.64 -1.43
CA ALA A 90 -0.13 -5.04 -0.17
C ALA A 90 -1.07 -4.95 1.05
N MET A 91 -2.34 -4.55 0.86
CA MET A 91 -3.35 -4.48 1.91
C MET A 91 -4.15 -5.79 2.01
N SER A 92 -4.84 -5.97 3.14
CA SER A 92 -5.93 -6.95 3.22
C SER A 92 -7.09 -6.53 2.32
N GLN A 93 -7.88 -7.49 1.84
CA GLN A 93 -9.03 -7.22 0.95
C GLN A 93 -10.04 -6.23 1.54
N VAL A 94 -10.25 -6.31 2.86
CA VAL A 94 -11.14 -5.42 3.62
C VAL A 94 -10.59 -3.99 3.61
N SER A 95 -9.30 -3.82 3.93
CA SER A 95 -8.64 -2.50 3.91
C SER A 95 -8.58 -1.90 2.51
N GLU A 96 -8.27 -2.71 1.49
CA GLU A 96 -8.28 -2.31 0.08
C GLU A 96 -9.65 -1.74 -0.31
N SER A 97 -10.73 -2.51 -0.07
CA SER A 97 -12.09 -2.11 -0.43
C SER A 97 -12.53 -0.84 0.32
N ALA A 98 -12.19 -0.72 1.61
CA ALA A 98 -12.45 0.48 2.39
C ALA A 98 -11.68 1.70 1.85
N CYS A 99 -10.41 1.52 1.47
CA CYS A 99 -9.56 2.58 0.95
C CYS A 99 -10.07 3.09 -0.41
N ILE A 100 -10.39 2.18 -1.33
CA ILE A 100 -10.97 2.49 -2.65
C ILE A 100 -12.28 3.28 -2.50
N ASN A 101 -13.18 2.80 -1.63
CA ASN A 101 -14.46 3.49 -1.38
C ASN A 101 -14.28 4.89 -0.77
N SER A 102 -13.29 5.05 0.11
CA SER A 102 -12.96 6.36 0.70
C SER A 102 -12.46 7.33 -0.37
N LYS A 103 -11.58 6.86 -1.26
CA LYS A 103 -10.96 7.69 -2.30
C LYS A 103 -11.88 8.05 -3.44
N ALA A 104 -12.73 7.12 -3.85
CA ALA A 104 -13.78 7.38 -4.82
C ALA A 104 -14.62 8.58 -4.37
N ARG A 105 -15.08 8.59 -3.12
CA ARG A 105 -16.08 9.53 -2.56
C ARG A 105 -15.56 10.85 -1.99
N ARG A 106 -14.28 11.22 -2.23
CA ARG A 106 -13.61 12.37 -1.60
C ARG A 106 -13.78 12.41 -0.06
N ARG A 107 -14.01 11.27 0.60
CA ARG A 107 -14.16 11.25 2.06
C ARG A 107 -12.80 11.58 2.68
N SER A 108 -12.76 12.50 3.65
CA SER A 108 -11.53 13.04 4.25
C SER A 108 -10.69 12.01 5.02
N THR A 109 -11.10 10.73 5.03
CA THR A 109 -10.26 9.63 5.47
C THR A 109 -9.07 9.51 4.53
N ASP A 110 -8.00 10.17 4.98
CA ASP A 110 -6.72 10.25 4.30
C ASP A 110 -6.18 8.84 4.05
N VAL A 111 -5.65 8.61 2.83
CA VAL A 111 -5.03 7.34 2.41
C VAL A 111 -3.97 6.91 3.41
N THR A 112 -3.39 7.89 4.09
CA THR A 112 -2.41 7.73 5.14
C THR A 112 -2.87 6.80 6.24
N ARG A 113 -4.14 6.83 6.61
CA ARG A 113 -4.65 5.94 7.65
C ARG A 113 -4.58 4.48 7.21
N HIS A 114 -5.03 4.20 5.99
CA HIS A 114 -5.04 2.84 5.44
C HIS A 114 -3.62 2.33 5.12
N LEU A 115 -2.73 3.24 4.74
CA LEU A 115 -1.33 2.94 4.46
C LEU A 115 -0.43 2.98 5.71
N GLY A 116 -0.96 3.36 6.88
CA GLY A 116 -0.17 3.52 8.10
C GLY A 116 0.88 4.63 8.03
N LEU A 117 0.66 5.66 7.20
CA LEU A 117 1.52 6.83 7.04
C LEU A 117 1.24 7.85 8.14
N ARG A 118 2.30 8.37 8.78
CA ARG A 118 2.21 9.47 9.75
C ARG A 118 2.39 10.85 9.10
N GLN A 119 3.07 10.91 7.95
CA GLN A 119 3.52 12.17 7.32
C GLN A 119 2.79 12.52 6.01
N GLY A 120 1.58 11.99 5.78
CA GLY A 120 0.90 12.22 4.50
C GLY A 120 1.24 11.18 3.43
N ALA A 121 0.41 11.11 2.38
CA ALA A 121 0.66 10.31 1.17
C ALA A 121 1.98 10.68 0.45
N ARG A 122 2.51 11.86 0.77
CA ARG A 122 3.74 12.45 0.22
C ARG A 122 4.99 11.61 0.44
N ALA A 123 4.99 10.74 1.46
CA ALA A 123 6.13 9.87 1.69
C ALA A 123 6.31 8.81 0.59
N LEU A 124 5.25 8.50 -0.18
CA LEU A 124 5.24 7.40 -1.15
C LEU A 124 5.36 7.85 -2.62
N THR A 125 5.19 9.13 -2.88
CA THR A 125 5.24 9.71 -4.22
C THR A 125 6.42 10.66 -4.33
N THR A 126 6.94 10.86 -5.54
CA THR A 126 7.99 11.86 -5.76
C THR A 126 7.51 13.29 -5.55
N SER A 127 8.47 14.20 -5.36
CA SER A 127 8.22 15.64 -5.30
C SER A 127 7.81 16.23 -6.64
N SER A 128 8.27 15.62 -7.72
CA SER A 128 8.11 16.07 -9.09
C SER A 128 7.75 14.89 -9.99
N LEU A 129 7.05 15.19 -11.08
CA LEU A 129 6.71 14.18 -12.07
C LEU A 129 7.98 13.68 -12.76
N ARG A 130 8.05 12.36 -12.93
CA ARG A 130 9.18 11.70 -13.57
C ARG A 130 8.80 10.88 -14.78
N TYR A 131 9.69 10.82 -15.75
CA TYR A 131 9.49 10.10 -16.99
C TYR A 131 10.74 9.34 -17.45
N CYS A 132 10.55 8.45 -18.41
CA CYS A 132 11.62 7.71 -19.08
C CYS A 132 11.64 8.13 -20.55
N ARG A 133 12.81 8.50 -21.09
CA ARG A 133 12.96 8.95 -22.48
C ARG A 133 12.49 7.89 -23.50
N ARG A 134 12.84 6.62 -23.28
CA ARG A 134 12.37 5.52 -24.13
C ARG A 134 10.86 5.29 -24.05
N CYS A 135 10.22 5.54 -22.89
CA CYS A 135 8.76 5.55 -22.82
C CYS A 135 8.16 6.69 -23.66
N VAL A 136 8.74 7.90 -23.58
CA VAL A 136 8.30 9.06 -24.36
C VAL A 136 8.40 8.79 -25.86
N GLU A 137 9.55 8.29 -26.32
CA GLU A 137 9.77 7.88 -27.71
C GLU A 137 8.74 6.84 -28.14
N SER A 138 8.62 5.75 -27.37
CA SER A 138 7.68 4.67 -27.67
C SER A 138 6.21 5.13 -27.71
N ASP A 139 5.79 6.00 -26.79
CA ASP A 139 4.42 6.53 -26.77
C ASP A 139 4.16 7.48 -27.94
N THR A 140 5.13 8.32 -28.27
CA THR A 140 5.05 9.24 -29.41
C THR A 140 4.93 8.47 -30.72
N ASP A 141 5.74 7.42 -30.89
CA ASP A 141 5.71 6.57 -32.09
C ASP A 141 4.40 5.79 -32.23
N GLN A 142 3.86 5.27 -31.12
CA GLN A 142 2.67 4.41 -31.15
C GLN A 142 1.35 5.16 -31.11
N ARG A 143 1.30 6.31 -30.42
CA ARG A 143 0.06 7.02 -30.07
C ARG A 143 0.06 8.48 -30.51
N GLY A 144 1.21 9.02 -30.91
CA GLY A 144 1.39 10.42 -31.29
C GLY A 144 1.61 11.39 -30.13
N PHE A 145 1.62 10.91 -28.88
CA PHE A 145 1.83 11.73 -27.69
C PHE A 145 2.37 10.88 -26.53
N ALA A 146 3.16 11.50 -25.65
CA ALA A 146 3.72 10.84 -24.47
C ALA A 146 2.76 10.83 -23.27
N THR A 147 2.87 9.82 -22.40
CA THR A 147 2.04 9.74 -21.18
C THR A 147 2.87 9.59 -19.91
N TRP A 148 2.42 10.26 -18.84
CA TRP A 148 2.94 10.05 -17.50
C TRP A 148 2.59 8.64 -17.02
N ARG A 149 3.56 7.90 -16.47
CA ARG A 149 3.34 6.52 -15.98
C ARG A 149 3.22 6.48 -14.47
N VAL A 150 2.35 5.60 -13.96
CA VAL A 150 2.10 5.42 -12.52
C VAL A 150 3.37 4.99 -11.79
N LEU A 151 4.04 3.93 -12.26
CA LEU A 151 5.22 3.38 -11.58
C LEU A 151 6.40 4.37 -11.55
N HIS A 152 6.49 5.28 -12.53
CA HIS A 152 7.51 6.34 -12.51
C HIS A 152 7.32 7.33 -11.36
N GLN A 153 6.15 7.38 -10.72
CA GLN A 153 5.89 8.33 -9.61
C GLN A 153 6.15 7.73 -8.23
N ILE A 154 6.50 6.43 -8.14
CA ILE A 154 6.82 5.76 -6.87
C ILE A 154 8.17 6.24 -6.35
N ARG A 155 8.20 6.79 -5.14
CA ARG A 155 9.43 7.41 -4.58
C ARG A 155 10.64 6.49 -4.59
N SER A 156 10.47 5.22 -4.25
CA SER A 156 11.55 4.22 -4.18
C SER A 156 11.92 3.61 -5.55
N VAL A 157 11.33 4.08 -6.64
CA VAL A 157 11.65 3.63 -8.01
C VAL A 157 12.43 4.75 -8.69
N GLY A 158 13.73 4.59 -8.90
CA GLY A 158 14.60 5.59 -9.56
C GLY A 158 14.85 5.30 -11.05
N ARG A 159 14.44 4.12 -11.52
CA ARG A 159 14.60 3.64 -12.89
C ARG A 159 13.26 3.15 -13.44
N CYS A 160 13.10 3.23 -14.75
CA CYS A 160 11.92 2.74 -15.45
C CYS A 160 11.80 1.22 -15.27
N PRO A 161 10.68 0.70 -14.72
CA PRO A 161 10.49 -0.73 -14.60
C PRO A 161 10.43 -1.48 -15.94
N THR A 162 10.06 -0.79 -17.03
CA THR A 162 9.95 -1.38 -18.36
C THR A 162 11.27 -1.38 -19.12
N HIS A 163 12.03 -0.28 -19.07
CA HIS A 163 13.24 -0.10 -19.89
C HIS A 163 14.55 -0.17 -19.10
N GLY A 164 14.51 -0.02 -17.78
CA GLY A 164 15.68 0.06 -16.91
C GLY A 164 16.40 1.42 -16.91
N ASP A 165 15.99 2.35 -17.77
CA ASP A 165 16.60 3.68 -17.85
C ASP A 165 16.35 4.50 -16.58
N LEU A 166 17.24 5.47 -16.35
CA LEU A 166 17.03 6.48 -15.32
C LEU A 166 15.78 7.30 -15.58
N LEU A 167 15.01 7.52 -14.52
CA LEU A 167 13.88 8.42 -14.56
C LEU A 167 14.36 9.87 -14.47
N VAL A 168 13.91 10.71 -15.41
CA VAL A 168 14.19 12.14 -15.48
C VAL A 168 13.10 12.88 -14.72
N ASP A 169 13.48 13.82 -13.85
CA ASP A 169 12.57 14.71 -13.15
C ASP A 169 12.24 15.92 -14.04
N GLU A 170 10.95 16.23 -14.21
CA GLU A 170 10.49 17.36 -15.02
C GLU A 170 10.47 18.68 -14.22
N GLY A 171 10.87 18.67 -12.95
CA GLY A 171 10.80 19.83 -12.05
C GLY A 171 9.37 20.32 -11.76
N GLU A 172 8.37 19.85 -12.52
CA GLU A 172 6.96 20.04 -12.26
C GLU A 172 6.60 19.32 -10.96
N SER A 173 6.27 20.13 -9.96
CA SER A 173 6.04 19.65 -8.62
C SER A 173 4.70 18.89 -8.53
N LEU A 174 4.75 17.62 -8.11
CA LEU A 174 3.62 16.88 -7.55
C LEU A 174 3.08 17.56 -6.27
N ARG A 175 3.87 18.46 -5.68
CA ARG A 175 3.53 19.23 -4.49
C ARG A 175 2.77 20.48 -4.91
N SER A 176 1.58 20.63 -4.34
CA SER A 176 0.90 21.92 -4.19
C SER A 176 1.88 22.93 -3.60
N THR A 177 2.24 23.96 -4.35
CA THR A 177 2.64 25.21 -3.71
C THR A 177 1.41 25.69 -2.93
N SER A 178 1.63 26.08 -1.67
CA SER A 178 0.60 26.72 -0.84
C SER A 178 0.25 28.13 -1.34
N ASP A 179 1.10 28.68 -2.22
CA ASP A 179 1.12 30.10 -2.56
C ASP A 179 0.32 30.48 -3.81
N GLY A 180 -0.55 29.58 -4.31
CA GLY A 180 -1.42 29.90 -5.45
C GLY A 180 -0.68 30.32 -6.73
N THR A 181 0.64 30.13 -6.79
CA THR A 181 1.48 30.65 -7.86
C THR A 181 1.54 29.64 -8.99
N LYS A 182 0.67 29.90 -9.97
CA LYS A 182 0.50 29.28 -11.29
C LYS A 182 0.11 27.80 -11.27
N PRO A 183 -0.93 27.42 -12.04
CA PRO A 183 -1.26 26.01 -12.24
C PRO A 183 -0.04 25.27 -12.78
N ALA A 184 0.09 24.00 -12.39
CA ALA A 184 0.98 23.07 -13.06
C ALA A 184 0.75 23.24 -14.56
N HIS A 185 1.78 23.61 -15.32
CA HIS A 185 1.66 23.66 -16.76
C HIS A 185 1.32 22.23 -17.16
N PHE A 186 0.10 21.99 -17.62
CA PHE A 186 -0.39 20.70 -18.05
C PHE A 186 0.43 20.23 -19.25
N ARG A 187 1.64 19.70 -18.97
CA ARG A 187 2.66 19.33 -19.93
C ARG A 187 2.72 17.83 -20.13
N LEU A 188 3.05 17.44 -21.34
CA LEU A 188 3.41 16.07 -21.68
C LEU A 188 4.82 15.78 -21.16
N PRO A 189 5.12 14.51 -20.82
CA PRO A 189 6.44 14.16 -20.35
C PRO A 189 7.54 14.51 -21.36
N GLY A 190 8.57 15.22 -20.90
CA GLY A 190 9.72 15.59 -21.71
C GLY A 190 9.57 16.90 -22.50
N GLU A 191 8.45 17.62 -22.36
CA GLU A 191 8.31 18.96 -22.92
C GLU A 191 9.17 20.00 -22.18
N SER A 192 9.49 19.73 -20.91
CA SER A 192 10.45 20.54 -20.16
C SER A 192 11.86 20.02 -20.36
N GLY A 193 12.78 20.90 -20.77
CA GLY A 193 14.21 20.60 -20.96
C GLY A 193 14.97 20.37 -19.66
N CYS A 194 14.54 19.40 -18.84
CA CYS A 194 15.13 19.09 -17.55
C CYS A 194 16.23 18.02 -17.63
N GLU A 195 17.14 18.09 -16.67
CA GLU A 195 18.29 17.21 -16.54
C GLU A 195 18.00 15.97 -15.67
N ALA A 196 18.83 14.95 -15.83
CA ALA A 196 18.74 13.71 -15.06
C ALA A 196 19.05 13.96 -13.56
N PRO A 197 18.52 13.13 -12.64
CA PRO A 197 18.80 13.27 -11.21
C PRO A 197 20.29 13.07 -10.87
N ASN A 198 20.76 13.79 -9.84
CA ASN A 198 22.19 13.94 -9.52
C ASN A 198 22.88 12.70 -8.87
N ASN A 199 22.20 11.58 -8.60
CA ASN A 199 22.86 10.43 -7.96
C ASN A 199 22.03 9.13 -8.05
N PRO A 200 21.82 8.57 -9.24
CA PRO A 200 21.00 7.38 -9.35
C PRO A 200 21.71 6.13 -8.81
N LEU A 201 20.93 5.18 -8.28
CA LEU A 201 21.44 3.85 -8.02
C LEU A 201 21.92 3.20 -9.33
N PRO A 202 23.11 2.57 -9.34
CA PRO A 202 23.56 1.79 -10.49
C PRO A 202 22.56 0.67 -10.78
N MET A 203 22.50 0.24 -12.04
CA MET A 203 21.73 -0.94 -12.38
C MET A 203 22.51 -2.17 -11.92
N SER A 204 21.90 -2.99 -11.09
CA SER A 204 22.40 -4.28 -10.62
C SER A 204 21.33 -5.36 -10.80
N GLU A 205 21.69 -6.62 -10.68
CA GLU A 205 20.75 -7.74 -10.79
C GLU A 205 19.62 -7.62 -9.77
N GLY A 206 19.96 -7.33 -8.51
CA GLY A 206 19.00 -7.15 -7.43
C GLY A 206 18.05 -5.98 -7.67
N TYR A 207 18.55 -4.88 -8.26
CA TYR A 207 17.69 -3.75 -8.58
C TYR A 207 16.78 -4.04 -9.78
N ALA A 208 17.26 -4.75 -10.80
CA ALA A 208 16.44 -5.18 -11.93
C ALA A 208 15.30 -6.11 -11.48
N ALA A 209 15.59 -7.10 -10.63
CA ALA A 209 14.58 -7.97 -10.03
C ALA A 209 13.54 -7.17 -9.22
N TYR A 210 13.98 -6.19 -8.44
CA TYR A 210 13.10 -5.29 -7.70
C TYR A 210 12.15 -4.48 -8.59
N LEU A 211 12.65 -3.95 -9.72
CA LEU A 211 11.84 -3.21 -10.68
C LEU A 211 10.77 -4.10 -11.33
N GLU A 212 11.12 -5.33 -11.68
CA GLU A 212 10.18 -6.30 -12.23
C GLU A 212 9.09 -6.66 -11.21
N LEU A 213 9.46 -6.86 -9.94
CA LEU A 213 8.48 -7.12 -8.89
C LEU A 213 7.49 -5.96 -8.69
N TRP A 214 7.90 -4.71 -8.89
CA TRP A 214 6.96 -3.58 -8.88
C TRP A 214 5.92 -3.69 -10.00
N ARG A 215 6.34 -4.12 -11.20
CA ARG A 215 5.45 -4.35 -12.33
C ARG A 215 4.44 -5.46 -11.99
N LEU A 216 4.92 -6.60 -11.53
CA LEU A 216 4.07 -7.73 -11.12
C LEU A 216 3.08 -7.36 -10.00
N VAL A 217 3.51 -6.59 -8.99
CA VAL A 217 2.61 -6.11 -7.94
C VAL A 217 1.55 -5.19 -8.50
N PHE A 218 1.92 -4.24 -9.35
CA PHE A 218 1.00 -3.29 -9.94
C PHE A 218 -0.05 -3.97 -10.83
N ASP A 219 0.37 -4.95 -11.61
CA ASP A 219 -0.49 -5.78 -12.45
C ASP A 219 -1.40 -6.71 -11.62
N GLY A 220 -1.07 -6.90 -10.34
CA GLY A 220 -1.80 -7.75 -9.41
C GLY A 220 -1.42 -9.24 -9.52
N GLU A 221 -0.28 -9.52 -10.15
CA GLU A 221 0.27 -10.85 -10.40
C GLU A 221 1.08 -11.38 -9.20
N LEU A 222 1.30 -10.56 -8.17
CA LEU A 222 2.04 -10.93 -6.97
C LEU A 222 1.17 -10.92 -5.69
N PRO A 223 0.15 -11.80 -5.58
CA PRO A 223 -0.77 -11.82 -4.44
C PRO A 223 -0.09 -12.14 -3.11
N VAL A 224 1.12 -12.72 -3.14
CA VAL A 224 1.92 -13.02 -1.95
C VAL A 224 2.33 -11.77 -1.16
N MET A 225 2.24 -10.58 -1.76
CA MET A 225 2.51 -9.30 -1.06
C MET A 225 1.43 -8.89 -0.07
N ARG A 226 0.29 -9.59 -0.05
CA ARG A 226 -0.77 -9.37 0.93
C ARG A 226 -0.34 -9.82 2.33
N PRO A 227 -0.89 -9.23 3.40
CA PRO A 227 -0.39 -9.46 4.76
C PRO A 227 -0.40 -10.94 5.21
N GLU A 228 -1.45 -11.69 4.88
CA GLU A 228 -1.56 -13.10 5.29
C GLU A 228 -0.63 -14.01 4.48
N PRO A 229 -0.64 -14.00 3.13
CA PRO A 229 0.34 -14.76 2.34
C PRO A 229 1.81 -14.39 2.63
N TRP A 230 2.09 -13.09 2.81
CA TRP A 230 3.44 -12.62 3.14
C TRP A 230 3.96 -13.22 4.44
N ARG A 231 3.09 -13.30 5.44
CA ARG A 231 3.42 -13.87 6.75
C ARG A 231 3.77 -15.33 6.68
N GLU A 232 2.94 -16.10 5.98
CA GLU A 232 3.17 -17.52 5.76
C GLU A 232 4.49 -17.74 5.02
N LEU A 233 4.73 -16.96 3.96
CA LEU A 233 5.96 -16.99 3.20
C LEU A 233 7.19 -16.71 4.07
N MET A 234 7.19 -15.59 4.81
CA MET A 234 8.33 -15.23 5.66
C MET A 234 8.55 -16.22 6.81
N GLY A 235 7.48 -16.78 7.38
CA GLY A 235 7.59 -17.87 8.34
C GLY A 235 8.30 -19.10 7.75
N ASN A 236 7.95 -19.49 6.52
CA ASN A 236 8.62 -20.58 5.81
C ASN A 236 10.08 -20.25 5.49
N VAL A 237 10.39 -19.02 5.09
CA VAL A 237 11.77 -18.55 4.85
C VAL A 237 12.60 -18.68 6.14
N VAL A 238 12.08 -18.20 7.27
CA VAL A 238 12.75 -18.29 8.58
C VAL A 238 13.00 -19.73 8.98
N VAL A 239 12.02 -20.62 8.82
CA VAL A 239 12.17 -22.06 9.14
C VAL A 239 13.21 -22.72 8.24
N ARG A 240 13.15 -22.48 6.91
CA ARG A 240 14.07 -23.10 5.93
C ARG A 240 15.51 -22.66 6.11
N LEU A 241 15.73 -21.40 6.50
CA LEU A 241 17.07 -20.85 6.74
C LEU A 241 17.59 -21.14 8.16
N GLY A 242 16.84 -21.87 9.00
CA GLY A 242 17.32 -22.33 10.30
C GLY A 242 17.15 -21.34 11.45
N GLY A 243 16.21 -20.39 11.33
CA GLY A 243 15.88 -19.40 12.37
C GLY A 243 16.02 -17.96 11.90
N THR A 244 15.53 -17.02 12.71
CA THR A 244 15.44 -15.60 12.32
C THR A 244 16.80 -14.96 12.07
N GLN A 245 17.81 -15.28 12.90
CA GLN A 245 19.15 -14.71 12.78
C GLN A 245 19.90 -15.25 11.55
N GLN A 246 19.76 -16.54 11.28
CA GLN A 246 20.33 -17.18 10.09
C GLN A 246 19.63 -16.67 8.82
N ALA A 247 18.30 -16.49 8.86
CA ALA A 247 17.56 -15.88 7.78
C ALA A 247 17.99 -14.44 7.51
N LEU A 248 18.14 -13.62 8.56
CA LEU A 248 18.62 -12.25 8.45
C LEU A 248 19.98 -12.20 7.74
N TYR A 249 20.97 -12.94 8.25
CA TYR A 249 22.31 -12.98 7.67
C TYR A 249 22.29 -13.46 6.21
N ALA A 250 21.57 -14.55 5.91
CA ALA A 250 21.50 -15.08 4.56
C ALA A 250 20.84 -14.12 3.57
N ILE A 251 19.74 -13.47 3.96
CA ILE A 251 19.03 -12.51 3.11
C ILE A 251 19.88 -11.25 2.91
N GLU A 252 20.52 -10.71 3.94
CA GLU A 252 21.41 -9.55 3.81
C GLU A 252 22.58 -9.86 2.87
N GLN A 253 23.24 -11.02 3.00
CA GLN A 253 24.31 -11.42 2.08
C GLN A 253 23.85 -11.50 0.62
N VAL A 254 22.64 -12.01 0.36
CA VAL A 254 22.07 -12.05 -1.00
C VAL A 254 21.75 -10.65 -1.50
N ILE A 255 21.21 -9.77 -0.65
CA ILE A 255 20.97 -8.37 -1.02
C ILE A 255 22.30 -7.70 -1.39
N GLU A 256 23.33 -7.80 -0.55
CA GLU A 256 24.62 -7.13 -0.80
C GLU A 256 25.30 -7.62 -2.08
N SER A 257 25.26 -8.93 -2.33
CA SER A 257 25.84 -9.51 -3.54
C SER A 257 25.05 -9.14 -4.80
N THR A 258 23.72 -9.21 -4.79
CA THR A 258 22.90 -8.91 -5.99
C THR A 258 22.74 -7.43 -6.25
N TRP A 259 22.79 -6.58 -5.22
CA TRP A 259 22.69 -5.12 -5.36
C TRP A 259 24.04 -4.44 -5.54
N GLU A 260 25.14 -5.14 -5.24
CA GLU A 260 26.51 -4.60 -5.21
C GLU A 260 26.65 -3.40 -4.26
N LEU A 261 25.85 -3.39 -3.19
CA LEU A 261 25.75 -2.29 -2.22
C LEU A 261 25.48 -2.83 -0.82
N PRO A 262 26.05 -2.24 0.25
CA PRO A 262 25.72 -2.62 1.61
C PRO A 262 24.23 -2.37 1.90
N VAL A 263 23.55 -3.31 2.59
CA VAL A 263 22.11 -3.22 2.89
C VAL A 263 21.75 -1.90 3.57
N ALA A 264 22.63 -1.45 4.49
CA ALA A 264 22.45 -0.21 5.24
C ALA A 264 22.35 1.05 4.36
N THR A 265 22.89 1.02 3.13
CA THR A 265 22.84 2.16 2.20
C THR A 265 21.54 2.22 1.39
N LEU A 266 20.81 1.11 1.29
CA LEU A 266 19.59 1.03 0.47
C LEU A 266 18.46 1.89 1.05
N ASP A 267 18.38 2.02 2.37
CA ASP A 267 17.40 2.86 3.05
C ASP A 267 17.45 4.32 2.57
N GLU A 268 18.64 4.93 2.65
CA GLU A 268 18.84 6.31 2.21
C GLU A 268 18.59 6.46 0.70
N ARG A 269 19.13 5.54 -0.10
CA ARG A 269 19.10 5.60 -1.56
C ARG A 269 17.70 5.40 -2.16
N LEU A 270 16.87 4.56 -1.53
CA LEU A 270 15.50 4.28 -1.97
C LEU A 270 14.46 5.04 -1.15
N SER A 271 14.88 5.85 -0.15
CA SER A 271 14.00 6.45 0.84
C SER A 271 13.07 5.41 1.48
N LEU A 272 13.63 4.27 1.90
CA LEU A 272 12.85 3.31 2.67
C LEU A 272 12.51 3.95 4.02
N ASP A 273 11.38 3.56 4.60
CA ASP A 273 11.16 3.85 6.01
C ASP A 273 12.04 2.86 6.82
N GLY A 274 12.30 3.08 8.12
CA GLY A 274 12.76 2.00 9.02
C GLY A 274 14.28 1.76 9.10
N GLY A 275 15.09 2.37 8.24
CA GLY A 275 16.55 2.32 8.39
C GLY A 275 17.19 1.03 7.90
N ALA A 276 18.45 0.82 8.30
CA ALA A 276 19.25 -0.34 7.93
C ALA A 276 18.68 -1.69 8.42
N SER A 277 17.79 -1.70 9.43
CA SER A 277 17.19 -2.93 9.99
C SER A 277 15.90 -3.36 9.28
N PHE A 278 15.67 -2.89 8.06
CA PHE A 278 14.41 -3.19 7.36
C PHE A 278 14.22 -4.68 7.06
N VAL A 279 15.31 -5.43 6.85
CA VAL A 279 15.26 -6.89 6.62
C VAL A 279 14.77 -7.61 7.88
N GLU A 280 15.35 -7.27 9.03
CA GLU A 280 14.91 -7.80 10.33
C GLU A 280 13.43 -7.48 10.58
N ALA A 281 12.98 -6.26 10.27
CA ALA A 281 11.59 -5.85 10.45
C ALA A 281 10.60 -6.65 9.56
N GLU A 282 11.00 -7.00 8.33
CA GLU A 282 10.18 -7.83 7.44
C GLU A 282 10.12 -9.29 7.91
N LEU A 283 11.25 -9.85 8.34
CA LEU A 283 11.30 -11.21 8.91
C LEU A 283 10.54 -11.31 10.24
N ALA A 284 10.51 -10.22 11.02
CA ALA A 284 9.72 -10.09 12.24
C ALA A 284 8.25 -9.71 11.98
N LEU A 285 7.81 -9.64 10.71
CA LEU A 285 6.42 -9.40 10.33
C LEU A 285 5.84 -8.06 10.79
N VAL A 286 6.69 -7.04 10.98
CA VAL A 286 6.31 -5.71 11.48
C VAL A 286 5.83 -4.78 10.35
N SER A 287 5.74 -5.28 9.11
CA SER A 287 5.55 -4.42 7.94
C SER A 287 4.12 -3.98 7.66
N ARG A 288 4.01 -2.79 7.08
CA ARG A 288 2.76 -2.13 6.72
C ARG A 288 2.63 -2.08 5.19
N PRO A 289 1.43 -1.79 4.65
CA PRO A 289 1.24 -1.67 3.20
C PRO A 289 2.17 -0.62 2.54
N LYS A 290 2.52 0.45 3.27
CA LYS A 290 3.49 1.46 2.81
C LYS A 290 4.92 0.93 2.64
N ASP A 291 5.26 -0.15 3.33
CA ASP A 291 6.60 -0.74 3.37
C ASP A 291 6.83 -1.72 2.19
N LEU A 292 5.94 -1.71 1.19
CA LEU A 292 5.98 -2.60 0.02
C LEU A 292 7.37 -2.65 -0.66
N ALA A 293 8.07 -1.52 -0.76
CA ALA A 293 9.42 -1.50 -1.32
C ALA A 293 10.37 -2.47 -0.59
N ARG A 294 10.35 -2.50 0.75
CA ARG A 294 11.18 -3.42 1.54
C ARG A 294 10.79 -4.86 1.31
N ARG A 295 9.48 -5.15 1.30
CA ARG A 295 8.96 -6.49 1.01
C ARG A 295 9.46 -7.01 -0.32
N LEU A 296 9.45 -6.18 -1.37
CA LEU A 296 9.93 -6.57 -2.68
C LEU A 296 11.44 -6.87 -2.68
N ILE A 297 12.24 -6.10 -1.94
CA ILE A 297 13.69 -6.36 -1.80
C ILE A 297 13.93 -7.71 -1.10
N VAL A 298 13.27 -7.93 0.05
CA VAL A 298 13.39 -9.19 0.80
C VAL A 298 12.86 -10.37 0.00
N TYR A 299 11.77 -10.19 -0.75
CA TYR A 299 11.21 -11.21 -1.63
C TYR A 299 12.19 -11.60 -2.76
N ALA A 300 12.77 -10.61 -3.43
CA ALA A 300 13.78 -10.85 -4.47
C ALA A 300 14.96 -11.63 -3.90
N ALA A 301 15.50 -11.21 -2.74
CA ALA A 301 16.61 -11.89 -2.10
C ALA A 301 16.27 -13.33 -1.68
N ALA A 302 15.07 -13.57 -1.13
CA ALA A 302 14.63 -14.92 -0.77
C ALA A 302 14.40 -15.83 -2.00
N ARG A 303 14.01 -15.27 -3.15
CA ARG A 303 13.98 -15.98 -4.45
C ARG A 303 15.39 -16.31 -4.93
N HIS A 304 16.31 -15.35 -4.93
CA HIS A 304 17.71 -15.57 -5.33
C HIS A 304 18.44 -16.58 -4.43
N ALA A 305 18.09 -16.62 -3.14
CA ALA A 305 18.60 -17.62 -2.20
C ALA A 305 18.08 -19.04 -2.47
N GLY A 306 17.15 -19.23 -3.42
CA GLY A 306 16.51 -20.51 -3.72
C GLY A 306 15.53 -20.98 -2.63
N VAL A 307 15.18 -20.12 -1.68
CA VAL A 307 14.27 -20.45 -0.57
C VAL A 307 12.82 -20.38 -1.03
N ILE A 308 12.53 -19.47 -1.95
CA ILE A 308 11.22 -19.33 -2.61
C ILE A 308 11.34 -19.91 -4.02
N THR A 309 10.65 -21.00 -4.30
CA THR A 309 10.58 -21.62 -5.62
C THR A 309 9.30 -21.17 -6.34
N GLU A 310 9.38 -20.90 -7.65
CA GLU A 310 8.25 -20.42 -8.47
C GLU A 310 7.04 -21.36 -8.45
N GLU A 311 7.23 -22.65 -8.19
CA GLU A 311 6.14 -23.63 -8.06
C GLU A 311 5.16 -23.34 -6.91
N HIS A 312 5.54 -22.52 -5.92
CA HIS A 312 4.61 -22.10 -4.87
C HIS A 312 3.62 -21.00 -5.31
N GLU A 313 3.77 -20.41 -6.51
CA GLU A 313 2.91 -19.31 -6.97
C GLU A 313 1.60 -19.77 -7.65
N GLN A 314 1.49 -21.02 -8.14
CA GLN A 314 0.28 -21.49 -8.83
C GLN A 314 -0.71 -22.32 -7.98
N PHE A 315 -0.30 -22.88 -6.83
CA PHE A 315 -1.08 -23.93 -6.16
C PHE A 315 -1.95 -23.53 -4.96
N ALA A 316 -1.79 -22.34 -4.37
CA ALA A 316 -2.52 -22.00 -3.14
C ALA A 316 -3.94 -21.41 -3.37
N LEU A 317 -4.24 -20.86 -4.56
CA LEU A 317 -5.54 -20.23 -4.85
C LEU A 317 -6.59 -21.16 -5.50
N VAL A 318 -6.19 -22.33 -6.03
CA VAL A 318 -7.12 -23.31 -6.64
C VAL A 318 -7.54 -24.42 -5.67
N ARG A 319 -6.86 -24.59 -4.51
CA ARG A 319 -7.16 -25.65 -3.53
C ARG A 319 -7.88 -25.22 -2.25
N SER A 320 -8.64 -24.12 -2.27
CA SER A 320 -9.61 -23.80 -1.22
C SER A 320 -11.06 -23.84 -1.72
N ARG A 321 -11.47 -24.98 -2.27
CA ARG A 321 -12.72 -25.59 -1.79
C ARG A 321 -12.37 -26.25 -0.47
N VAL A 322 -12.59 -25.50 0.61
CA VAL A 322 -12.46 -25.99 1.99
C VAL A 322 -13.53 -27.07 2.19
N VAL A 323 -13.17 -28.32 1.90
CA VAL A 323 -13.62 -29.45 2.71
C VAL A 323 -12.55 -29.60 3.78
N VAL A 324 -12.84 -29.09 4.97
CA VAL A 324 -12.03 -29.35 6.16
C VAL A 324 -12.03 -30.86 6.37
N THR A 325 -10.94 -31.53 6.01
CA THR A 325 -10.61 -32.83 6.56
C THR A 325 -9.62 -32.59 7.70
N ASN A 326 -10.15 -32.80 8.91
CA ASN A 326 -9.56 -32.73 10.24
C ASN A 326 -8.05 -32.42 10.36
N PRO A 327 -7.66 -31.30 11.02
CA PRO A 327 -6.31 -31.12 11.51
C PRO A 327 -6.02 -32.03 12.71
N HIS A 328 -4.74 -32.35 12.91
CA HIS A 328 -4.20 -33.13 14.02
C HIS A 328 -4.85 -32.79 15.39
N PRO A 329 -5.27 -33.80 16.16
CA PRO A 329 -5.77 -33.60 17.52
C PRO A 329 -4.58 -33.32 18.45
N GLY A 330 -4.32 -32.05 18.77
CA GLY A 330 -3.31 -31.72 19.79
C GLY A 330 -2.97 -30.25 19.98
N ALA A 331 -3.17 -29.37 18.99
CA ALA A 331 -2.94 -27.94 19.14
C ALA A 331 -4.27 -27.19 19.32
N ALA A 332 -4.39 -26.44 20.42
CA ALA A 332 -5.62 -25.89 20.98
C ALA A 332 -6.43 -24.99 20.01
N ALA A 333 -7.52 -25.52 19.48
CA ALA A 333 -8.54 -24.78 18.70
C ALA A 333 -8.96 -23.41 19.29
N PRO A 334 -9.10 -23.23 20.62
CA PRO A 334 -9.52 -21.94 21.21
C PRO A 334 -8.57 -20.77 20.94
N GLN A 335 -7.27 -21.03 20.69
CA GLN A 335 -6.29 -19.97 20.45
C GLN A 335 -6.40 -19.37 19.06
N GLN A 336 -6.80 -20.17 18.07
CA GLN A 336 -6.97 -19.70 16.69
C GLN A 336 -8.19 -18.79 16.54
N ASP A 337 -9.26 -19.07 17.29
CA ASP A 337 -10.50 -18.27 17.25
C ASP A 337 -10.28 -16.87 17.82
N LEU A 338 -9.65 -16.75 19.00
CA LEU A 338 -9.33 -15.45 19.61
C LEU A 338 -8.39 -14.61 18.75
N TYR A 339 -7.39 -15.25 18.15
CA TYR A 339 -6.48 -14.59 17.23
C TYR A 339 -7.23 -14.02 16.03
N ARG A 340 -8.13 -14.80 15.43
CA ARG A 340 -8.94 -14.39 14.26
C ARG A 340 -9.84 -13.22 14.60
N GLU A 341 -10.57 -13.28 15.71
CA GLU A 341 -11.44 -12.18 16.17
C GLU A 341 -10.66 -10.87 16.34
N LEU A 342 -9.50 -10.91 17.02
CA LEU A 342 -8.63 -9.74 17.17
C LEU A 342 -8.04 -9.25 15.84
N TRP A 343 -7.63 -10.18 14.97
CA TRP A 343 -7.09 -9.85 13.66
C TRP A 343 -8.11 -9.08 12.82
N GLU A 344 -9.37 -9.52 12.77
CA GLU A 344 -10.42 -8.82 12.03
C GLU A 344 -10.59 -7.38 12.53
N ILE A 345 -10.55 -7.17 13.85
CA ILE A 345 -10.64 -5.84 14.47
C ILE A 345 -9.43 -4.97 14.10
N VAL A 346 -8.21 -5.50 14.25
CA VAL A 346 -6.93 -4.82 13.92
C VAL A 346 -6.86 -4.49 12.42
N ALA A 347 -7.09 -5.48 11.57
CA ALA A 347 -7.02 -5.37 10.12
C ALA A 347 -8.10 -4.44 9.55
N SER A 348 -9.31 -4.43 10.11
CA SER A 348 -10.38 -3.48 9.70
C SER A 348 -10.00 -2.01 9.89
N LYS A 349 -8.98 -1.73 10.69
CA LYS A 349 -8.47 -0.37 10.97
C LYS A 349 -7.13 -0.08 10.30
N GLY A 350 -6.58 -1.03 9.54
CA GLY A 350 -5.29 -0.90 8.86
C GLY A 350 -4.10 -0.89 9.83
N TYR A 351 -4.24 -1.49 11.01
CA TYR A 351 -3.14 -1.64 11.96
C TYR A 351 -2.23 -2.83 11.59
N PRO A 352 -0.94 -2.77 11.94
CA PRO A 352 0.01 -3.86 11.69
C PRO A 352 -0.40 -5.12 12.46
N ILE A 353 -0.07 -6.27 11.89
CA ILE A 353 -0.34 -7.59 12.48
C ILE A 353 0.36 -7.81 13.82
N ALA A 354 1.57 -7.28 14.00
CA ALA A 354 2.30 -7.31 15.27
C ALA A 354 1.46 -6.75 16.45
N LEU A 355 0.43 -5.95 16.16
CA LEU A 355 -0.51 -5.48 17.17
C LEU A 355 -1.40 -6.59 17.73
N VAL A 356 -1.81 -7.58 16.93
CA VAL A 356 -2.57 -8.73 17.45
C VAL A 356 -1.72 -9.49 18.47
N GLU A 357 -0.46 -9.73 18.15
CA GLU A 357 0.49 -10.43 19.02
C GLU A 357 0.73 -9.65 20.31
N ALA A 358 1.05 -8.36 20.20
CA ALA A 358 1.21 -7.50 21.37
C ALA A 358 -0.07 -7.43 22.24
N LEU A 359 -1.27 -7.44 21.64
CA LEU A 359 -2.52 -7.47 22.39
C LEU A 359 -2.74 -8.83 23.09
N LEU A 360 -2.37 -9.94 22.46
CA LEU A 360 -2.46 -11.28 23.04
C LEU A 360 -1.49 -11.49 24.21
N GLU A 361 -0.37 -10.78 24.24
CA GLU A 361 0.62 -10.81 25.34
C GLU A 361 0.18 -10.03 26.60
N ASN A 362 -1.01 -9.42 26.61
CA ASN A 362 -1.56 -8.68 27.75
C ASN A 362 -0.63 -7.56 28.29
N VAL A 363 0.14 -6.90 27.41
CA VAL A 363 1.06 -5.82 27.78
C VAL A 363 0.33 -4.48 28.04
N ARG A 364 1.05 -3.44 28.45
CA ARG A 364 0.47 -2.08 28.57
C ARG A 364 0.25 -1.48 27.17
N GLU A 365 -0.77 -0.64 27.02
CA GLU A 365 -1.06 0.05 25.73
C GLU A 365 0.17 0.80 25.17
N ALA A 366 1.00 1.40 26.03
CA ALA A 366 2.22 2.09 25.64
C ALA A 366 3.32 1.13 25.11
N ASP A 367 3.39 -0.08 25.66
CA ASP A 367 4.35 -1.10 25.23
C ASP A 367 3.93 -1.68 23.88
N ALA A 368 2.66 -2.05 23.74
CA ALA A 368 2.09 -2.47 22.45
C ALA A 368 2.25 -1.39 21.37
N ALA A 369 2.03 -0.12 21.72
CA ALA A 369 2.24 1.00 20.81
C ALA A 369 3.70 1.07 20.33
N ARG A 370 4.67 0.93 21.25
CA ARG A 370 6.10 0.93 20.92
C ARG A 370 6.49 -0.26 20.03
N MET A 371 6.07 -1.48 20.37
CA MET A 371 6.33 -2.69 19.57
C MET A 371 5.80 -2.56 18.14
N CYS A 372 4.66 -1.88 17.97
CA CYS A 372 4.01 -1.76 16.66
C CYS A 372 4.35 -0.47 15.92
N GLY A 373 5.16 0.42 16.51
CA GLY A 373 5.40 1.77 15.98
C GLY A 373 4.12 2.61 15.86
N LEU A 374 3.17 2.46 16.79
CA LEU A 374 1.91 3.21 16.89
C LEU A 374 1.99 4.23 18.04
N THR A 375 0.98 5.09 18.19
CA THR A 375 0.87 5.95 19.37
C THR A 375 -0.05 5.28 20.40
N PRO A 376 0.16 5.49 21.72
CA PRO A 376 -0.72 4.91 22.74
C PRO A 376 -2.20 5.22 22.50
N GLY A 377 -2.53 6.44 22.06
CA GLY A 377 -3.91 6.84 21.75
C GLY A 377 -4.56 6.03 20.62
N MET A 378 -3.79 5.60 19.61
CA MET A 378 -4.30 4.71 18.54
C MET A 378 -4.66 3.34 19.10
N ILE A 379 -3.85 2.82 20.03
CA ILE A 379 -4.14 1.56 20.73
C ILE A 379 -5.38 1.71 21.61
N SER A 380 -5.47 2.76 22.43
CA SER A 380 -6.63 3.02 23.28
C SER A 380 -7.94 3.11 22.48
N LEU A 381 -7.91 3.74 21.29
CA LEU A 381 -9.08 3.81 20.41
C LEU A 381 -9.47 2.46 19.80
N LEU A 382 -8.50 1.60 19.52
CA LEU A 382 -8.74 0.26 19.02
C LEU A 382 -9.32 -0.64 20.10
N VAL A 383 -8.68 -0.72 21.28
CA VAL A 383 -9.11 -1.63 22.36
C VAL A 383 -10.51 -1.31 22.87
N ARG A 384 -10.92 -0.02 22.83
CA ARG A 384 -12.31 0.41 23.10
C ARG A 384 -13.35 -0.19 22.16
N ARG A 385 -12.93 -0.73 21.01
CA ARG A 385 -13.82 -1.36 20.02
C ARG A 385 -13.79 -2.87 20.07
N VAL A 386 -12.94 -3.47 20.92
CA VAL A 386 -12.95 -4.92 21.12
C VAL A 386 -14.29 -5.29 21.76
N PRO A 387 -15.07 -6.23 21.16
CA PRO A 387 -16.33 -6.69 21.74
C PRO A 387 -16.15 -7.19 23.17
N GLU A 388 -17.14 -7.00 24.04
CA GLU A 388 -17.06 -7.45 25.43
C GLU A 388 -16.84 -8.95 25.54
N THR A 389 -17.46 -9.73 24.66
CA THR A 389 -17.28 -11.18 24.57
C THR A 389 -15.83 -11.56 24.27
N THR A 390 -15.21 -10.93 23.26
CA THR A 390 -13.79 -11.12 22.93
C THR A 390 -12.87 -10.69 24.08
N LEU A 391 -13.16 -9.54 24.71
CA LEU A 391 -12.38 -9.01 25.83
C LEU A 391 -12.42 -9.97 27.04
N LEU A 392 -13.59 -10.52 27.35
CA LEU A 392 -13.79 -11.48 28.42
C LEU A 392 -13.07 -12.80 28.13
N LYS A 393 -13.14 -13.33 26.90
CA LYS A 393 -12.36 -14.51 26.47
C LYS A 393 -10.85 -14.29 26.63
N LEU A 394 -10.36 -13.10 26.24
CA LEU A 394 -8.95 -12.73 26.39
C LEU A 394 -8.53 -12.67 27.86
N ALA A 395 -9.37 -12.09 28.71
CA ALA A 395 -9.12 -12.02 30.15
C ALA A 395 -9.08 -13.41 30.80
N THR A 396 -10.04 -14.28 30.47
CA THR A 396 -10.05 -15.67 30.95
C THR A 396 -8.81 -16.42 30.51
N LYS A 397 -8.35 -16.22 29.27
CA LYS A 397 -7.14 -16.86 28.74
C LYS A 397 -5.86 -16.36 29.42
N ALA A 398 -5.77 -15.06 29.69
CA ALA A 398 -4.59 -14.46 30.33
C ALA A 398 -4.40 -14.92 31.78
N GLY A 399 -5.47 -15.38 32.45
CA GLY A 399 -5.43 -15.79 33.85
C GLY A 399 -5.31 -14.58 34.76
N ASP A 400 -4.08 -14.21 35.14
CA ASP A 400 -3.84 -12.98 35.89
C ASP A 400 -3.84 -11.77 34.94
N VAL A 401 -4.70 -10.79 35.23
CA VAL A 401 -4.86 -9.59 34.41
C VAL A 401 -4.49 -8.36 35.24
N PRO A 402 -3.22 -7.91 35.18
CA PRO A 402 -2.79 -6.73 35.91
C PRO A 402 -3.66 -5.51 35.57
N ARG A 403 -4.05 -4.70 36.56
CA ARG A 403 -4.83 -3.47 36.32
C ARG A 403 -4.14 -2.48 35.38
N THR A 404 -2.82 -2.60 35.22
CA THR A 404 -1.98 -1.78 34.34
C THR A 404 -1.98 -2.26 32.89
N SER A 405 -2.32 -3.53 32.64
CA SER A 405 -2.46 -4.10 31.29
C SER A 405 -3.61 -3.46 30.52
N TRP A 406 -3.59 -3.55 29.19
CA TRP A 406 -4.69 -3.02 28.39
C TRP A 406 -6.02 -3.74 28.68
N ILE A 407 -6.00 -5.07 28.89
CA ILE A 407 -7.20 -5.86 29.23
C ILE A 407 -7.75 -5.40 30.58
N GLY A 408 -6.89 -5.30 31.61
CA GLY A 408 -7.30 -4.90 32.96
C GLY A 408 -7.88 -3.49 33.01
N ARG A 409 -7.28 -2.55 32.26
CA ARG A 409 -7.82 -1.18 32.13
C ARG A 409 -9.17 -1.16 31.43
N GLU A 410 -9.37 -1.98 30.40
CA GLU A 410 -10.62 -2.02 29.66
C GLU A 410 -11.74 -2.70 30.44
N LEU A 411 -11.45 -3.79 31.16
CA LEU A 411 -12.39 -4.42 32.09
C LEU A 411 -12.84 -3.43 33.17
N THR A 412 -11.89 -2.72 33.78
CA THR A 412 -12.19 -1.69 34.80
C THR A 412 -13.05 -0.57 34.22
N ARG A 413 -12.70 -0.09 33.01
CA ARG A 413 -13.42 0.98 32.31
C ARG A 413 -14.86 0.60 31.96
N ARG A 414 -15.12 -0.67 31.64
CA ARG A 414 -16.45 -1.17 31.27
C ARG A 414 -17.21 -1.78 32.44
N HIS A 415 -16.65 -1.74 33.65
CA HIS A 415 -17.24 -2.40 34.84
C HIS A 415 -17.52 -3.89 34.65
N LEU A 416 -16.66 -4.59 33.89
CA LEU A 416 -16.78 -6.02 33.64
C LEU A 416 -15.92 -6.81 34.64
N SER A 417 -16.42 -7.98 35.07
CA SER A 417 -15.66 -8.91 35.90
C SER A 417 -15.53 -10.28 35.22
N VAL A 418 -14.37 -10.94 35.38
CA VAL A 418 -14.12 -12.27 34.80
C VAL A 418 -15.03 -13.33 35.42
N SER A 419 -15.47 -13.12 36.67
CA SER A 419 -16.39 -13.99 37.40
C SER A 419 -17.77 -14.13 36.77
N THR A 420 -18.15 -13.24 35.85
CA THR A 420 -19.49 -13.19 35.23
C THR A 420 -19.73 -14.29 34.18
N ILE A 421 -18.71 -15.06 33.77
CA ILE A 421 -18.81 -16.03 32.66
C ILE A 421 -19.18 -17.44 33.14
N SER A 422 -19.10 -17.70 34.45
CA SER A 422 -19.27 -19.04 35.03
C SER A 422 -20.70 -19.30 35.49
N SER A 423 -21.67 -19.36 34.56
CA SER A 423 -22.94 -20.10 34.73
C SER A 423 -23.76 -20.10 33.43
N PRO A 424 -23.61 -21.10 32.55
CA PRO A 424 -24.70 -21.47 31.67
C PRO A 424 -25.77 -22.14 32.54
N GLY A 425 -26.83 -21.41 32.88
CA GLY A 425 -28.00 -22.03 33.50
C GLY A 425 -28.52 -23.13 32.58
N HIS A 426 -28.51 -24.38 33.06
CA HIS A 426 -29.27 -25.45 32.43
C HIS A 426 -30.75 -25.05 32.53
N PRO A 427 -31.48 -24.93 31.41
CA PRO A 427 -32.93 -24.84 31.46
C PRO A 427 -33.48 -26.23 31.80
N ASP A 428 -34.28 -26.31 32.87
CA ASP A 428 -35.15 -27.44 33.17
C ASP A 428 -36.26 -27.60 32.12
#